data_AF-A0AAN4YCN8-F1
#
_entry.id   AF-A0AAN4YCN8-F1
#
_cell.length_a   1.000
_cell.length_b   1.000
_cell.length_c   1.000
_cell.angle_alpha   90.00
_cell.angle_beta   90.00
_cell.angle_gamma   90.00
#
_symmetry.space_group_name_H-M   'P 1'
#
loop_
_entity.id
_entity.type
_entity.pdbx_description
1 polymer ?
#
loop_
_entity_poly.entity_id
_entity_poly.type
_entity_poly.pdbx_seq_one_letter_code
_entity_poly.pdbx_strand_id
1 'polypeptide(L)'
;MSQRSNGPYRLIYWPTIPGRGEFIRLALEEAGADYTDTAHEENGVKTVLSLIDQNFVGDQSGLPPFAPPILEHGDLRISQTPNILLYLAPRLGLAPDGDAIYHVNSLALTALDGLSNEPHDTHHPIAVELYYEDQLEESKRRSESYRKNRLPKFLSYFERVLKPQAAQGRPWLYGETLTYADLVLFQVRRDPSPGIAS
;
A
#
# COMPACT_ATOMS: atom_id res chain seq x y z
N MET A 1 -25.92 8.16 -13.27
CA MET A 1 -25.84 7.77 -11.85
C MET A 1 -24.93 6.56 -11.80
N SER A 2 -23.70 6.70 -11.29
CA SER A 2 -22.79 5.56 -11.21
C SER A 2 -23.36 4.56 -10.20
N GLN A 3 -23.68 3.36 -10.65
CA GLN A 3 -24.09 2.28 -9.76
C GLN A 3 -22.93 2.00 -8.80
N ARG A 4 -23.23 1.76 -7.52
CA ARG A 4 -22.21 1.23 -6.61
C ARG A 4 -21.74 -0.10 -7.19
N SER A 5 -20.44 -0.23 -7.45
CA SER A 5 -19.82 -1.52 -7.76
C SER A 5 -20.29 -2.57 -6.77
N ASN A 6 -20.71 -3.71 -7.30
CA ASN A 6 -21.18 -4.86 -6.55
C ASN A 6 -20.55 -6.13 -7.15
N GLY A 7 -20.22 -7.10 -6.31
CA GLY A 7 -19.51 -8.32 -6.71
C GLY A 7 -18.28 -8.60 -5.83
N PRO A 8 -17.62 -9.75 -5.99
CA PRO A 8 -16.42 -10.06 -5.23
C PRO A 8 -15.26 -9.13 -5.62
N TYR A 9 -14.37 -8.86 -4.67
CA TYR A 9 -13.13 -8.14 -4.97
C TYR A 9 -12.16 -9.07 -5.71
N ARG A 10 -11.41 -8.53 -6.66
CA ARG A 10 -10.29 -9.23 -7.28
C ARG A 10 -9.04 -8.37 -7.21
N LEU A 11 -8.07 -8.81 -6.43
CA LEU A 11 -6.75 -8.21 -6.33
C LEU A 11 -5.87 -8.78 -7.45
N ILE A 12 -5.28 -7.88 -8.23
CA ILE A 12 -4.33 -8.23 -9.28
C ILE A 12 -2.96 -7.70 -8.86
N TYR A 13 -2.09 -8.62 -8.44
CA TYR A 13 -0.74 -8.34 -7.96
C TYR A 13 0.24 -9.47 -8.32
N TRP A 14 1.54 -9.18 -8.19
CA TRP A 14 2.61 -10.14 -8.42
C TRP A 14 2.56 -11.31 -7.42
N PRO A 15 2.85 -12.56 -7.87
CA PRO A 15 3.06 -13.67 -6.97
C PRO A 15 4.38 -13.51 -6.19
N THR A 16 4.56 -14.36 -5.17
CA THR A 16 5.79 -14.57 -4.37
C THR A 16 6.33 -13.39 -3.53
N ILE A 17 5.93 -12.15 -3.81
CA ILE A 17 6.30 -10.97 -3.01
C ILE A 17 5.07 -10.37 -2.32
N PRO A 18 5.15 -10.00 -1.03
CA PRO A 18 4.08 -9.23 -0.38
C PRO A 18 3.92 -7.86 -1.07
N GLY A 19 5.00 -7.07 -1.06
CA GLY A 19 5.12 -5.77 -1.71
C GLY A 19 3.94 -4.83 -1.44
N ARG A 20 3.62 -4.00 -2.43
CA ARG A 20 2.54 -3.00 -2.35
C ARG A 20 1.13 -3.59 -2.34
N GLY A 21 0.98 -4.86 -2.70
CA GLY A 21 -0.30 -5.59 -2.66
C GLY A 21 -0.69 -6.01 -1.25
N GLU A 22 0.28 -6.21 -0.36
CA GLU A 22 0.04 -6.71 1.01
C GLU A 22 -0.84 -5.79 1.85
N PHE A 23 -0.72 -4.47 1.65
CA PHE A 23 -1.58 -3.51 2.34
C PHE A 23 -3.07 -3.71 2.01
N ILE A 24 -3.37 -4.11 0.78
CA ILE A 24 -4.74 -4.37 0.32
C ILE A 24 -5.22 -5.71 0.85
N ARG A 25 -4.37 -6.75 0.82
CA ARG A 25 -4.67 -8.05 1.43
C ARG A 25 -5.04 -7.88 2.90
N LEU A 26 -4.20 -7.21 3.68
CA LEU A 26 -4.47 -6.98 5.11
C LEU A 26 -5.81 -6.29 5.36
N ALA A 27 -6.19 -5.30 4.53
CA ALA A 27 -7.49 -4.64 4.68
C ALA A 27 -8.66 -5.59 4.36
N LEU A 28 -8.53 -6.42 3.32
CA LEU A 28 -9.56 -7.40 2.95
C LEU A 28 -9.68 -8.52 4.00
N GLU A 29 -8.55 -9.04 4.47
CA GLU A 29 -8.47 -10.09 5.50
C GLU A 29 -9.00 -9.61 6.86
N GLU A 30 -8.60 -8.42 7.32
CA GLU A 30 -9.10 -7.84 8.58
C GLU A 30 -10.63 -7.66 8.57
N ALA A 31 -11.19 -7.33 7.40
CA ALA A 31 -12.63 -7.17 7.22
C ALA A 31 -13.36 -8.49 6.95
N GLY A 32 -12.65 -9.62 6.81
CA GLY A 32 -13.22 -10.91 6.42
C GLY A 32 -13.94 -10.86 5.06
N ALA A 33 -13.46 -10.03 4.14
CA ALA A 33 -14.08 -9.83 2.84
C ALA A 33 -13.71 -10.95 1.86
N ASP A 34 -14.69 -11.43 1.09
CA ASP A 34 -14.43 -12.38 0.00
C ASP A 34 -13.69 -11.70 -1.15
N TYR A 35 -12.55 -12.26 -1.54
CA TYR A 35 -11.78 -11.80 -2.69
C TYR A 35 -11.00 -12.92 -3.38
N THR A 36 -10.61 -12.69 -4.62
CA THR A 36 -9.59 -13.49 -5.31
C THR A 36 -8.30 -12.70 -5.47
N ASP A 37 -7.16 -13.39 -5.55
CA ASP A 37 -5.85 -12.77 -5.75
C ASP A 37 -5.06 -13.51 -6.83
N THR A 38 -4.65 -12.79 -7.88
CA THR A 38 -3.84 -13.34 -8.96
C THR A 38 -2.49 -13.88 -8.47
N ALA A 39 -1.99 -13.43 -7.32
CA ALA A 39 -0.77 -13.97 -6.71
C ALA A 39 -0.86 -15.48 -6.40
N HIS A 40 -2.07 -16.03 -6.33
CA HIS A 40 -2.34 -17.45 -6.09
C HIS A 40 -2.92 -18.19 -7.33
N GLU A 41 -3.01 -17.50 -8.47
CA GLU A 41 -3.54 -18.06 -9.72
C GLU A 41 -2.39 -18.52 -10.65
N GLU A 42 -2.58 -19.64 -11.36
CA GLU A 42 -1.59 -20.19 -12.31
C GLU A 42 -1.17 -19.17 -13.39
N ASN A 43 -2.12 -18.36 -13.86
CA ASN A 43 -1.90 -17.35 -14.90
C ASN A 43 -1.74 -15.92 -14.34
N GLY A 44 -1.49 -15.77 -13.03
CA GLY A 44 -1.47 -14.46 -12.38
C GLY A 44 -0.50 -13.45 -12.97
N VAL A 45 0.74 -13.89 -13.26
CA VAL A 45 1.77 -13.05 -13.90
C VAL A 45 1.30 -12.54 -15.27
N LYS A 46 0.69 -13.41 -16.08
CA LYS A 46 0.18 -13.05 -17.41
C LYS A 46 -0.93 -12.02 -17.32
N THR A 47 -1.84 -12.16 -16.33
CA THR A 47 -2.90 -11.18 -16.07
C THR A 47 -2.31 -9.82 -15.74
N VAL A 48 -1.35 -9.75 -14.80
CA VAL A 48 -0.69 -8.49 -14.44
C VAL A 48 -0.04 -7.85 -15.67
N LEU A 49 0.78 -8.61 -16.41
CA LEU A 49 1.48 -8.10 -17.60
C LEU A 49 0.52 -7.59 -18.66
N SER A 50 -0.62 -8.25 -18.89
CA SER A 50 -1.59 -7.83 -19.89
C SER A 50 -2.24 -6.48 -19.59
N LEU A 51 -2.43 -6.14 -18.30
CA LEU A 51 -3.07 -4.90 -17.88
C LEU A 51 -2.11 -3.71 -17.83
N ILE A 52 -0.81 -3.96 -17.64
CA ILE A 52 0.22 -2.90 -17.60
C ILE A 52 1.00 -2.80 -18.91
N ASP A 53 0.60 -3.55 -19.94
CA ASP A 53 1.17 -3.48 -21.27
C ASP A 53 0.98 -2.07 -21.85
N GLN A 54 2.02 -1.51 -22.48
CA GLN A 54 1.98 -0.15 -23.02
C GLN A 54 0.95 0.04 -24.13
N ASN A 55 0.49 -1.05 -24.76
CA ASN A 55 -0.55 -1.02 -25.79
C ASN A 55 -1.96 -1.15 -25.20
N PHE A 56 -2.10 -1.48 -23.92
CA PHE A 56 -3.39 -1.49 -23.26
C PHE A 56 -3.81 -0.04 -22.96
N VAL A 57 -4.92 0.40 -23.55
CA VAL A 57 -5.42 1.78 -23.43
C VAL A 57 -6.62 1.91 -22.50
N GLY A 58 -6.95 0.85 -21.76
CA GLY A 58 -8.14 0.76 -20.92
C GLY A 58 -9.35 0.17 -21.67
N ASP A 59 -10.44 0.02 -20.94
CA ASP A 59 -11.72 -0.52 -21.43
C ASP A 59 -12.89 0.13 -20.65
N GLN A 60 -14.09 -0.46 -20.73
CA GLN A 60 -15.26 0.03 -19.99
C GLN A 60 -15.06 0.00 -18.47
N SER A 61 -14.15 -0.84 -17.98
CA SER A 61 -13.88 -0.97 -16.55
C SER A 61 -12.95 0.11 -16.00
N GLY A 62 -12.21 0.82 -16.87
CA GLY A 62 -11.41 1.96 -16.46
C GLY A 62 -10.21 2.26 -17.35
N LEU A 63 -9.41 3.22 -16.89
CA LEU A 63 -8.15 3.63 -17.51
C LEU A 63 -7.09 2.52 -17.39
N PRO A 64 -6.07 2.50 -18.26
CA PRO A 64 -5.00 1.53 -18.16
C PRO A 64 -4.20 1.76 -16.87
N PRO A 65 -4.01 0.74 -16.03
CA PRO A 65 -3.22 0.87 -14.82
C PRO A 65 -1.73 0.98 -15.17
N PHE A 66 -1.03 1.91 -14.53
CA PHE A 66 0.41 2.08 -14.75
C PHE A 66 1.24 0.91 -14.20
N ALA A 67 0.86 0.40 -13.03
CA ALA A 67 1.54 -0.69 -12.34
C ALA A 67 0.58 -1.35 -11.33
N PRO A 68 0.81 -2.62 -10.94
CA PRO A 68 0.10 -3.22 -9.82
C PRO A 68 0.52 -2.58 -8.47
N PRO A 69 -0.35 -2.62 -7.45
CA PRO A 69 -1.61 -3.36 -7.40
C PRO A 69 -2.77 -2.70 -8.15
N ILE A 70 -3.64 -3.57 -8.66
CA ILE A 70 -4.90 -3.23 -9.33
C ILE A 70 -6.03 -3.96 -8.59
N LEU A 71 -7.15 -3.27 -8.37
CA LEU A 71 -8.37 -3.85 -7.82
C LEU A 71 -9.45 -3.80 -8.89
N GLU A 72 -10.08 -4.96 -9.14
CA GLU A 72 -11.35 -5.06 -9.86
C GLU A 72 -12.49 -5.29 -8.85
N HIS A 73 -13.59 -4.55 -9.01
CA HIS A 73 -14.82 -4.71 -8.23
C HIS A 73 -16.03 -4.38 -9.11
N GLY A 74 -16.74 -5.41 -9.58
CA GLY A 74 -17.75 -5.28 -10.63
C GLY A 74 -17.16 -4.64 -11.89
N ASP A 75 -17.80 -3.60 -12.41
CA ASP A 75 -17.31 -2.85 -13.57
C ASP A 75 -16.22 -1.82 -13.24
N LEU A 76 -15.71 -1.77 -12.01
CA LEU A 76 -14.66 -0.82 -11.63
C LEU A 76 -13.29 -1.48 -11.62
N ARG A 77 -12.34 -0.89 -12.34
CA ARG A 77 -10.91 -1.17 -12.23
C ARG A 77 -10.17 0.09 -11.76
N ILE A 78 -9.46 -0.03 -10.63
CA ILE A 78 -8.63 1.05 -10.08
C ILE A 78 -7.26 0.52 -9.69
N SER A 79 -6.24 1.38 -9.75
CA SER A 79 -4.87 1.08 -9.34
C SER A 79 -4.38 2.08 -8.29
N GLN A 80 -3.12 1.91 -7.85
CA GLN A 80 -2.45 2.63 -6.76
C GLN A 80 -2.93 2.19 -5.37
N THR A 81 -2.04 1.61 -4.57
CA THR A 81 -2.30 1.18 -3.20
C THR A 81 -3.10 2.19 -2.36
N PRO A 82 -2.70 3.47 -2.24
CA PRO A 82 -3.46 4.42 -1.42
C PRO A 82 -4.87 4.69 -1.96
N ASN A 83 -5.04 4.72 -3.28
CA ASN A 83 -6.35 4.92 -3.91
C ASN A 83 -7.28 3.72 -3.70
N ILE A 84 -6.74 2.50 -3.83
CA ILE A 84 -7.47 1.25 -3.57
C ILE A 84 -7.90 1.20 -2.10
N LEU A 85 -7.00 1.49 -1.16
CA LEU A 85 -7.33 1.50 0.28
C LEU A 85 -8.39 2.54 0.62
N LEU A 86 -8.27 3.75 0.08
CA LEU A 86 -9.27 4.81 0.26
C LEU A 86 -10.65 4.39 -0.28
N TYR A 87 -10.69 3.65 -1.39
CA TYR A 87 -11.92 3.10 -1.96
C TYR A 87 -12.53 1.98 -1.11
N LEU A 88 -11.69 1.06 -0.62
CA LEU A 88 -12.13 -0.09 0.17
C LEU A 88 -12.56 0.30 1.57
N ALA A 89 -11.88 1.23 2.23
CA ALA A 89 -12.03 1.46 3.66
C ALA A 89 -13.48 1.75 4.12
N PRO A 90 -14.29 2.61 3.46
CA PRO A 90 -15.69 2.81 3.82
C PRO A 90 -16.56 1.56 3.62
N ARG A 91 -16.22 0.72 2.63
CA ARG A 91 -16.97 -0.51 2.31
C ARG A 91 -16.68 -1.63 3.29
N LEU A 92 -15.50 -1.60 3.89
CA LEU A 92 -15.00 -2.60 4.83
C LEU A 92 -15.16 -2.18 6.30
N GLY A 93 -15.68 -0.99 6.58
CA GLY A 93 -15.77 -0.46 7.95
C GLY A 93 -14.42 -0.09 8.57
N LEU A 94 -13.41 0.19 7.73
CA LEU A 94 -12.03 0.50 8.12
C LEU A 94 -11.69 2.00 8.00
N ALA A 95 -12.71 2.86 7.93
CA ALA A 95 -12.55 4.31 7.92
C ALA A 95 -13.73 5.01 8.61
N PRO A 96 -13.50 6.20 9.18
CA PRO A 96 -14.58 7.06 9.66
C PRO A 96 -15.36 7.67 8.49
N ASP A 97 -16.58 8.12 8.77
CA ASP A 97 -17.44 8.78 7.80
C ASP A 97 -17.04 10.23 7.50
N GLY A 98 -17.53 10.75 6.37
CA GLY A 98 -17.36 12.14 5.96
C GLY A 98 -15.90 12.52 5.75
N ASP A 99 -15.55 13.77 6.03
CA ASP A 99 -14.21 14.30 5.75
C ASP A 99 -13.12 13.72 6.66
N ALA A 100 -13.50 13.04 7.75
CA ALA A 100 -12.55 12.40 8.67
C ALA A 100 -11.69 11.34 7.97
N ILE A 101 -12.19 10.72 6.91
CA ILE A 101 -11.44 9.76 6.10
C ILE A 101 -10.16 10.35 5.51
N TYR A 102 -10.13 11.65 5.20
CA TYR A 102 -8.95 12.28 4.60
C TYR A 102 -7.82 12.47 5.61
N HIS A 103 -8.13 12.53 6.91
CA HIS A 103 -7.11 12.48 7.96
C HIS A 103 -6.46 11.08 8.01
N VAL A 104 -7.27 10.03 7.99
CA VAL A 104 -6.78 8.64 7.91
C VAL A 104 -5.95 8.44 6.63
N ASN A 105 -6.41 8.97 5.50
CA ASN A 105 -5.69 8.87 4.24
C ASN A 105 -4.34 9.58 4.26
N SER A 106 -4.27 10.78 4.87
CA SER A 106 -2.99 11.48 5.03
C SER A 106 -1.98 10.67 5.85
N LEU A 107 -2.45 9.94 6.88
CA LEU A 107 -1.59 9.08 7.70
C LEU A 107 -1.09 7.87 6.92
N ALA A 108 -1.98 7.20 6.18
CA ALA A 108 -1.63 6.08 5.32
C ALA A 108 -0.63 6.49 4.22
N LEU A 109 -0.87 7.62 3.54
CA LEU A 109 0.06 8.17 2.54
C LEU A 109 1.43 8.47 3.15
N THR A 110 1.46 9.09 4.33
CA THR A 110 2.73 9.39 5.02
C THR A 110 3.51 8.12 5.36
N ALA A 111 2.82 7.06 5.79
CA ALA A 111 3.44 5.77 6.08
C ALA A 111 3.96 5.10 4.80
N LEU A 112 3.17 5.09 3.72
CA LEU A 112 3.57 4.52 2.44
C LEU A 112 4.78 5.25 1.85
N ASP A 113 4.79 6.58 1.88
CA ASP A 113 5.92 7.37 1.36
C ASP A 113 7.19 7.10 2.17
N GLY A 114 7.11 7.28 3.48
CA GLY A 114 8.29 7.30 4.33
C GLY A 114 8.81 5.95 4.77
N LEU A 115 7.93 4.97 4.88
CA LEU A 115 8.22 3.68 5.51
C LEU A 115 8.01 2.49 4.56
N SER A 116 7.54 2.72 3.33
CA SER A 116 7.49 1.70 2.26
C SER A 116 8.32 2.12 1.04
N ASN A 117 8.02 3.28 0.44
CA ASN A 117 8.67 3.75 -0.78
C ASN A 117 10.13 4.17 -0.52
N GLU A 118 10.40 4.98 0.51
CA GLU A 118 11.79 5.39 0.80
C GLU A 118 12.74 4.21 1.10
N PRO A 119 12.36 3.18 1.90
CA PRO A 119 13.13 1.94 2.04
C PRO A 119 13.33 1.16 0.73
N HIS A 120 12.32 1.07 -0.12
CA HIS A 120 12.48 0.45 -1.44
C HIS A 120 13.58 1.17 -2.23
N ASP A 121 13.52 2.50 -2.28
CA ASP A 121 14.48 3.30 -3.03
C ASP A 121 15.91 3.25 -2.47
N THR A 122 16.12 2.81 -1.22
CA THR A 122 17.49 2.60 -0.72
C THR A 122 18.22 1.46 -1.42
N HIS A 123 17.49 0.53 -2.05
CA HIS A 123 18.04 -0.59 -2.82
C HIS A 123 18.21 -0.24 -4.31
N HIS A 124 17.42 0.72 -4.81
CA HIS A 124 17.50 1.22 -6.19
C HIS A 124 17.65 2.75 -6.24
N PRO A 125 18.71 3.32 -5.64
CA PRO A 125 18.88 4.76 -5.51
C PRO A 125 19.12 5.51 -6.83
N ILE A 126 19.63 4.83 -7.86
CA ILE A 126 19.95 5.43 -9.16
C ILE A 126 18.80 5.18 -10.14
N ALA A 127 18.48 3.91 -10.36
CA ALA A 127 17.45 3.51 -11.30
C ALA A 127 16.87 2.13 -10.92
N VAL A 128 15.58 1.96 -11.14
CA VAL A 128 14.83 0.75 -10.74
C VAL A 128 15.09 -0.44 -11.67
N GLU A 129 15.57 -0.17 -12.88
CA GLU A 129 15.93 -1.17 -13.89
C GLU A 129 17.34 -1.75 -13.72
N LEU A 130 18.20 -1.07 -12.94
CA LEU A 130 19.55 -1.56 -12.65
C LEU A 130 19.51 -2.62 -11.54
N TYR A 131 20.38 -3.62 -11.67
CA TYR A 131 20.59 -4.58 -10.59
C TYR A 131 21.12 -3.88 -9.34
N TYR A 132 20.79 -4.43 -8.16
CA TYR A 132 21.23 -3.89 -6.88
C TYR A 132 22.76 -3.80 -6.79
N GLU A 133 23.44 -4.83 -7.29
CA GLU A 133 24.89 -4.96 -7.29
C GLU A 133 25.60 -3.84 -8.07
N ASP A 134 24.94 -3.29 -9.10
CA ASP A 134 25.47 -2.22 -9.93
C ASP A 134 25.36 -0.83 -9.27
N GLN A 135 24.63 -0.71 -8.16
CA GLN A 135 24.40 0.54 -7.42
C GLN A 135 24.62 0.37 -5.91
N LEU A 136 25.47 -0.58 -5.51
CA LEU A 136 25.69 -0.96 -4.12
C LEU A 136 26.24 0.19 -3.26
N GLU A 137 27.19 0.97 -3.78
CA GLU A 137 27.81 2.07 -3.02
C GLU A 137 26.82 3.23 -2.79
N GLU A 138 26.03 3.58 -3.81
CA GLU A 138 24.92 4.53 -3.68
C GLU A 138 23.84 4.00 -2.73
N SER A 139 23.57 2.69 -2.77
CA SER A 139 22.57 2.05 -1.91
C SER A 139 22.96 2.14 -0.44
N LYS A 140 24.23 1.88 -0.12
CA LYS A 140 24.79 2.08 1.24
C LYS A 140 24.66 3.53 1.69
N ARG A 141 25.04 4.49 0.83
CA ARG A 141 24.95 5.93 1.16
C ARG A 141 23.51 6.38 1.38
N ARG A 142 22.57 5.95 0.53
CA ARG A 142 21.15 6.27 0.68
C ARG A 142 20.55 5.61 1.92
N SER A 143 20.89 4.34 2.18
CA SER A 143 20.49 3.62 3.40
C SER A 143 20.98 4.31 4.66
N GLU A 144 22.24 4.77 4.70
CA GLU A 144 22.79 5.49 5.83
C GLU A 144 22.02 6.80 6.10
N SER A 145 21.75 7.58 5.05
CA SER A 145 20.95 8.81 5.17
C SER A 145 19.53 8.52 5.61
N TYR A 146 18.89 7.49 5.06
CA TYR A 146 17.54 7.08 5.44
C TYR A 146 17.48 6.72 6.94
N ARG A 147 18.35 5.84 7.41
CA ARG A 147 18.40 5.42 8.82
C ARG A 147 18.70 6.58 9.77
N LYS A 148 19.58 7.51 9.40
CA LYS A 148 19.98 8.64 10.26
C LYS A 148 18.96 9.78 10.28
N ASN A 149 18.32 10.06 9.14
CA ASN A 149 17.58 11.30 8.95
C ASN A 149 16.08 11.09 8.69
N ARG A 150 15.71 10.06 7.92
CA ARG A 150 14.34 9.87 7.43
C ARG A 150 13.53 8.96 8.35
N LEU A 151 14.04 7.78 8.65
CA LEU A 151 13.38 6.81 9.52
C LEU A 151 13.02 7.43 10.90
N PRO A 152 13.93 8.12 11.62
CA PRO A 152 13.58 8.73 12.90
C PRO A 152 12.52 9.82 12.77
N LYS A 153 12.50 10.56 11.65
CA LYS A 153 11.52 11.61 11.39
C LYS A 153 10.11 11.04 11.22
N PHE A 154 9.96 9.97 10.44
CA PHE A 154 8.66 9.31 10.24
C PHE A 154 8.19 8.62 11.53
N LEU A 155 9.06 7.89 12.23
CA LEU A 155 8.70 7.24 13.49
C LEU A 155 8.30 8.28 14.56
N SER A 156 9.03 9.39 14.67
CA SER A 156 8.67 10.48 15.60
C SER A 156 7.36 11.17 15.23
N TYR A 157 7.01 11.21 13.94
CA TYR A 157 5.72 11.73 13.49
C TYR A 157 4.57 10.83 13.96
N PHE A 158 4.66 9.51 13.77
CA PHE A 158 3.62 8.59 14.23
C PHE A 158 3.54 8.50 15.75
N GLU A 159 4.66 8.61 16.46
CA GLU A 159 4.66 8.75 17.93
C GLU A 159 3.88 10.01 18.37
N ARG A 160 4.08 11.14 17.68
CA ARG A 160 3.33 12.37 17.95
C ARG A 160 1.83 12.24 17.66
N VAL A 161 1.46 11.48 16.64
CA VAL A 161 0.06 11.18 16.30
C VAL A 161 -0.58 10.30 17.38
N LEU A 162 0.14 9.28 17.86
CA LEU A 162 -0.37 8.34 18.86
C LEU A 162 -0.41 8.92 20.28
N LYS A 163 0.47 9.84 20.64
CA LYS A 163 0.54 10.40 22.00
C LYS A 163 -0.80 10.95 22.54
N PRO A 164 -1.54 11.83 21.83
CA PRO A 164 -2.85 12.29 22.30
C PRO A 164 -3.92 11.20 22.30
N GLN A 165 -3.80 10.18 21.44
CA GLN A 165 -4.70 9.03 21.39
C GLN A 165 -4.51 8.13 22.60
N ALA A 166 -3.25 7.81 22.92
CA ALA A 166 -2.86 7.02 24.09
C ALA A 166 -3.26 7.69 25.41
N ALA A 167 -3.17 9.03 25.50
CA ALA A 167 -3.64 9.79 26.66
C ALA A 167 -5.17 9.64 26.91
N GLN A 168 -5.92 9.25 25.87
CA GLN A 168 -7.35 8.94 25.94
C GLN A 168 -7.62 7.43 26.05
N GLY A 169 -6.59 6.60 26.25
CA GLY A 169 -6.72 5.14 26.30
C GLY A 169 -7.01 4.48 24.95
N ARG A 170 -6.78 5.19 23.83
CA ARG A 170 -7.07 4.70 22.47
C ARG A 170 -5.77 4.25 21.79
N PRO A 171 -5.71 3.01 21.26
CA PRO A 171 -4.49 2.49 20.63
C PRO A 171 -4.37 2.81 19.13
N TRP A 172 -5.33 3.55 18.56
CA TRP A 172 -5.43 3.80 17.12
C TRP A 172 -4.89 5.16 16.70
N LEU A 173 -4.41 5.26 15.47
CA LEU A 173 -3.86 6.49 14.89
C LEU A 173 -4.90 7.61 14.75
N TYR A 174 -6.18 7.26 14.57
CA TYR A 174 -7.26 8.24 14.45
C TYR A 174 -8.57 7.64 14.96
N GLY A 175 -9.38 8.46 15.64
CA GLY A 175 -10.70 8.04 16.12
C GLY A 175 -10.64 7.02 17.28
N GLU A 176 -11.67 6.20 17.38
CA GLU A 176 -11.87 5.23 18.48
C GLU A 176 -11.74 3.76 18.05
N THR A 177 -11.68 3.50 16.74
CA THR A 177 -11.65 2.17 16.15
C THR A 177 -10.47 2.01 15.22
N LEU A 178 -10.10 0.77 14.93
CA LEU A 178 -9.11 0.42 13.91
C LEU A 178 -9.49 1.03 12.55
N THR A 179 -8.50 1.55 11.84
CA THR A 179 -8.62 2.04 10.47
C THR A 179 -7.57 1.41 9.56
N TYR A 180 -7.73 1.56 8.25
CA TYR A 180 -6.72 1.07 7.30
C TYR A 180 -5.35 1.74 7.46
N ALA A 181 -5.26 2.95 8.03
CA ALA A 181 -3.97 3.57 8.32
C ALA A 181 -3.20 2.82 9.40
N ASP A 182 -3.88 2.24 10.38
CA ASP A 182 -3.28 1.40 11.42
C ASP A 182 -2.70 0.14 10.80
N LEU A 183 -3.44 -0.51 9.88
CA LEU A 183 -2.97 -1.68 9.14
C LEU A 183 -1.76 -1.36 8.26
N VAL A 184 -1.76 -0.20 7.59
CA VAL A 184 -0.61 0.25 6.80
C VAL A 184 0.63 0.46 7.68
N LEU A 185 0.48 1.18 8.81
CA LEU A 185 1.59 1.42 9.74
C LEU A 185 2.11 0.11 10.36
N PHE A 186 1.22 -0.83 10.65
CA PHE A 186 1.58 -2.16 11.12
C PHE A 186 2.39 -2.94 10.10
N GLN A 187 1.99 -2.92 8.83
CA GLN A 187 2.66 -3.67 7.77
C GLN A 187 4.05 -3.12 7.45
N VAL A 188 4.23 -1.80 7.37
CA VAL A 188 5.55 -1.20 7.12
C VAL A 188 6.57 -1.47 8.24
N ARG A 189 6.09 -1.79 9.46
CA ARG A 189 6.95 -2.24 10.56
C ARG A 189 7.34 -3.72 10.42
N ARG A 190 6.45 -4.53 9.85
CA ARG A 190 6.62 -5.98 9.72
C ARG A 190 7.40 -6.41 8.50
N ASP A 191 7.40 -5.61 7.43
CA ASP A 191 8.16 -5.89 6.23
C ASP A 191 9.66 -5.65 6.49
N PRO A 192 10.47 -6.69 6.72
CA PRO A 192 11.90 -6.54 6.73
C PRO A 192 12.29 -6.52 5.26
N SER A 193 12.32 -5.33 4.63
CA SER A 193 12.97 -5.24 3.32
C SER A 193 14.32 -5.97 3.42
N PRO A 194 14.62 -6.92 2.52
CA PRO A 194 15.69 -7.92 2.72
C PRO A 194 17.12 -7.38 2.90
N GLY A 195 17.34 -6.06 2.97
CA GLY A 195 18.64 -5.42 3.15
C GLY A 195 18.85 -4.59 4.43
N ILE A 196 17.90 -4.49 5.36
CA ILE A 196 18.06 -3.59 6.54
C ILE A 196 18.88 -4.23 7.69
N ALA A 197 19.15 -5.54 7.63
CA ALA A 197 19.93 -6.26 8.62
C ALA A 197 21.25 -6.81 8.05
N SER A 198 22.21 -5.92 7.77
CA SER A 198 23.65 -6.22 7.77
C SER A 198 24.46 -4.95 8.00
#